data_AF-A0A812Q6D0-F1
#
_entry.id   AF-A0A812Q6D0-F1
#
_cell.length_a   1.000
_cell.length_b   1.000
_cell.length_c   1.000
_cell.angle_alpha   90.00
_cell.angle_beta   90.00
_cell.angle_gamma   90.00
#
_symmetry.space_group_name_H-M   'P 1'
#
loop_
_entity.id
_entity.type
_entity.pdbx_description
1 polymer ?
#
loop_
_entity_poly.entity_id
_entity_poly.type
_entity_poly.pdbx_seq_one_letter_code
_entity_poly.pdbx_strand_id
1 'polypeptide(L)'
;VGTQSISPLEWAVTSGNWVAAELIIQDLLTIRADRERYYYGLDALFERHPDIIQLLCTQAQCLLKTLLDGMMWHSHLTTAGMRRTNYYIKHLITDRNGDFAPCMKAIVQLQDPGIAVHRVLTRVTGIVWQGLIRSRFIFGTTWLLFNFLLFVLSHGLLNHEAAQAEMSSRIAMFTFRSIIYFLGMTQLIYGRVRHICRAIKDGDLVTIANMPIPKRMVDNWREPVSCLLASALIVMFFIEPVLSCLQHYDGDFEGSGLFTDLCPEAKGVREVYSILSLFIVALYMALLLDLAALSIKLNAYVLVAINVLPELFLMITAVAFLVIMFATCVAVSHTSVDTFKDMPTAGMRFFQIAAKMQDNRGMPEISTVPLLMVAIGLFMVAVVIGAFNIFVAQLTCAHQEIYDSMVGYSILRRMQISIDTMQTLRRRKFKQFVDSLVMDEPLEFGEGDIGLPGGVQIMECASLHPQNKESIIRFGGSTETSMQWPKEEALEIASEDARLDRLVKKFDKSLLRISKMMKKRGFSSYTSAVTSRMGASATKTSTKLSSAPDGEPTSGASGAASYTSEEPN
;
A
#
# COMPACT_ATOMS: atom_id res chain seq x y z
N VAL A 1 20.05 45.04 -7.76
CA VAL A 1 19.58 43.75 -8.28
C VAL A 1 20.01 42.70 -7.28
N GLY A 2 19.20 42.46 -6.26
CA GLY A 2 19.67 41.85 -5.02
C GLY A 2 18.57 41.18 -4.21
N THR A 3 19.03 40.26 -3.36
CA THR A 3 18.37 39.57 -2.23
C THR A 3 17.43 38.39 -2.46
N GLN A 4 17.17 37.94 -3.69
CA GLN A 4 16.60 36.59 -3.88
C GLN A 4 17.72 35.62 -4.25
N SER A 5 18.14 34.80 -3.29
CA SER A 5 19.05 33.69 -3.54
C SER A 5 18.25 32.57 -4.22
N ILE A 6 18.11 32.66 -5.55
CA ILE A 6 17.39 31.67 -6.35
C ILE A 6 18.15 30.36 -6.27
N SER A 7 17.52 29.31 -5.75
CA SER A 7 18.10 27.98 -5.77
C SER A 7 18.05 27.42 -7.19
N PRO A 8 19.18 26.97 -7.76
CA PRO A 8 19.19 26.32 -9.07
C PRO A 8 18.27 25.09 -9.13
N LEU A 9 18.13 24.35 -8.03
CA LEU A 9 17.27 23.18 -7.96
C LEU A 9 15.79 23.56 -8.04
N GLU A 10 15.36 24.53 -7.22
CA GLU A 10 13.98 25.02 -7.20
C GLU A 10 13.60 25.65 -8.54
N TRP A 11 14.53 26.38 -9.16
CA TRP A 11 14.34 26.94 -10.50
C TRP A 11 14.22 25.85 -11.56
N ALA A 12 15.06 24.81 -11.52
CA ALA A 12 14.97 23.68 -12.45
C ALA A 12 13.63 22.92 -12.31
N VAL A 13 13.14 22.74 -11.09
CA VAL A 13 11.83 22.12 -10.82
C VAL A 13 10.67 23.00 -11.31
N THR A 14 10.65 24.28 -10.93
CA THR A 14 9.56 25.20 -11.32
C THR A 14 9.53 25.50 -12.83
N SER A 15 10.68 25.49 -13.50
CA SER A 15 10.79 25.65 -14.96
C SER A 15 10.49 24.38 -15.75
N GLY A 16 10.30 23.22 -15.09
CA GLY A 16 10.04 21.94 -15.73
C GLY A 16 11.26 21.27 -16.34
N ASN A 17 12.49 21.71 -16.02
CA ASN A 17 13.71 21.06 -16.46
C ASN A 17 14.08 19.90 -15.54
N TRP A 18 13.34 18.80 -15.67
CA TRP A 18 13.46 17.62 -14.81
C TRP A 18 14.85 16.99 -14.86
N VAL A 19 15.49 16.96 -16.03
CA VAL A 19 16.83 16.36 -16.21
C VAL A 19 17.88 17.13 -15.42
N ALA A 20 17.86 18.46 -15.46
CA ALA A 20 18.78 19.27 -14.67
C ALA A 20 18.51 19.10 -13.17
N ALA A 21 17.25 19.10 -12.75
CA ALA A 21 16.88 18.87 -11.35
C ALA A 21 17.29 17.47 -10.86
N GLU A 22 17.11 16.44 -11.69
CA GLU A 22 17.53 15.06 -11.41
C GLU A 22 19.05 14.97 -11.19
N LEU A 23 19.83 15.55 -12.11
CA LEU A 23 21.29 15.58 -12.00
C LEU A 23 21.76 16.32 -10.76
N ILE A 24 21.13 17.45 -10.40
CA ILE A 24 21.45 18.18 -9.17
C ILE A 24 21.15 17.33 -7.93
N ILE A 25 19.99 16.64 -7.89
CA ILE A 25 19.63 15.77 -6.77
C ILE A 25 20.61 14.60 -6.66
N GLN A 26 20.92 13.92 -7.76
CA GLN A 26 21.88 12.82 -7.78
C GLN A 26 23.27 13.28 -7.33
N ASP A 27 23.73 14.42 -7.83
CA ASP A 27 25.03 14.99 -7.47
C ASP A 27 25.14 15.33 -5.98
N LEU A 28 24.10 15.95 -5.41
CA LEU A 28 24.05 16.31 -3.99
C LEU A 28 23.98 15.07 -3.08
N LEU A 29 23.27 14.03 -3.50
CA LEU A 29 23.03 12.82 -2.70
C LEU A 29 24.05 11.70 -2.96
N THR A 30 24.95 11.88 -3.90
CA THR A 30 26.06 10.94 -4.10
C THR A 30 27.05 11.06 -2.95
N ILE A 31 27.27 9.96 -2.23
CA ILE A 31 28.25 9.91 -1.14
C ILE A 31 29.64 9.89 -1.76
N ARG A 32 30.42 10.93 -1.49
CA ARG A 32 31.83 11.03 -1.87
C ARG A 32 32.69 10.91 -0.65
N ALA A 33 33.84 10.27 -0.79
CA ALA A 33 34.80 10.11 0.28
C ALA A 33 36.19 10.55 -0.18
N ASP A 34 36.91 11.24 0.69
CA ASP A 34 38.34 11.44 0.58
C ASP A 34 39.07 10.65 1.68
N ARG A 35 40.36 10.96 1.93
CA ARG A 35 41.15 10.29 2.95
C ARG A 35 40.75 10.66 4.38
N GLU A 36 40.12 11.81 4.57
CA GLU A 36 39.84 12.41 5.88
C GLU A 36 38.34 12.44 6.23
N ARG A 37 37.44 12.54 5.24
CA ARG A 37 36.01 12.84 5.42
C ARG A 37 35.10 12.27 4.33
N TYR A 38 33.83 12.17 4.69
CA TYR A 38 32.71 11.89 3.80
C TYR A 38 31.94 13.17 3.49
N TYR A 39 31.47 13.29 2.25
CA TYR A 39 30.64 14.39 1.75
C TYR A 39 29.32 13.84 1.26
N TYR A 40 28.25 14.38 1.82
CA TYR A 40 26.88 14.02 1.48
C TYR A 40 25.98 15.23 1.72
N GLY A 41 25.38 15.74 0.66
CA GLY A 41 24.67 17.02 0.64
C GLY A 41 23.26 16.98 1.23
N LEU A 42 22.83 15.87 1.84
CA LEU A 42 21.46 15.69 2.33
C LEU A 42 21.07 16.75 3.37
N ASP A 43 21.90 16.98 4.39
CA ASP A 43 21.59 17.94 5.44
C ASP A 43 21.49 19.36 4.87
N ALA A 44 22.44 19.74 4.00
CA ALA A 44 22.43 21.03 3.32
C ALA A 44 21.21 21.20 2.39
N LEU A 45 20.77 20.12 1.73
CA LEU A 45 19.57 20.12 0.89
C LEU A 45 18.32 20.43 1.72
N PHE A 46 18.11 19.75 2.85
CA PHE A 46 16.95 19.98 3.72
C PHE A 46 17.05 21.28 4.54
N GLU A 47 18.26 21.77 4.82
CA GLU A 47 18.50 23.09 5.42
C GLU A 47 18.25 24.23 4.43
N ARG A 48 18.43 23.99 3.13
CA ARG A 48 18.07 24.98 2.10
C ARG A 48 16.60 24.89 1.71
N HIS A 49 16.07 23.67 1.55
CA HIS A 49 14.74 23.36 1.07
C HIS A 49 14.03 22.40 2.04
N PRO A 50 13.41 22.91 3.13
CA PRO A 50 12.75 22.05 4.12
C PRO A 50 11.49 21.38 3.55
N ASP A 51 10.90 22.00 2.54
CA ASP A 51 9.68 21.61 1.84
C ASP A 51 9.96 20.88 0.53
N ILE A 52 11.22 20.46 0.26
CA ILE A 52 11.61 19.81 -0.99
C ILE A 52 10.69 18.64 -1.37
N ILE A 53 10.28 17.81 -0.40
CA ILE A 53 9.37 16.69 -0.66
C ILE A 53 7.99 17.18 -1.09
N GLN A 54 7.47 18.23 -0.45
CA GLN A 54 6.18 18.81 -0.84
C GLN A 54 6.26 19.47 -2.21
N LEU A 55 7.37 20.14 -2.53
CA LEU A 55 7.66 20.71 -3.84
C LEU A 55 7.67 19.60 -4.91
N LEU A 56 8.39 18.50 -4.68
CA LEU A 56 8.43 17.38 -5.62
C LEU A 56 7.07 16.68 -5.76
N CYS A 57 6.32 16.48 -4.68
CA CYS A 57 4.97 15.91 -4.75
C CYS A 57 4.02 16.74 -5.61
N THR A 58 4.16 18.07 -5.60
CA THR A 58 3.26 18.98 -6.33
C THR A 58 3.71 19.29 -7.75
N GLN A 59 5.01 19.41 -7.98
CA GLN A 59 5.55 19.89 -9.26
C GLN A 59 6.34 18.83 -10.04
N ALA A 60 6.96 17.85 -9.39
CA ALA A 60 7.94 16.95 -10.02
C ALA A 60 7.96 15.54 -9.41
N GLN A 61 6.85 14.81 -9.52
CA GLN A 61 6.67 13.50 -8.86
C GLN A 61 7.71 12.46 -9.33
N CYS A 62 8.15 12.53 -10.58
CA CYS A 62 9.17 11.63 -11.14
C CYS A 62 10.52 11.71 -10.41
N LEU A 63 10.87 12.86 -9.84
CA LEU A 63 12.12 13.07 -9.12
C LEU A 63 12.09 12.54 -7.69
N LEU A 64 10.91 12.22 -7.17
CA LEU A 64 10.76 11.76 -5.79
C LEU A 64 11.45 10.41 -5.58
N LYS A 65 11.42 9.53 -6.60
CA LYS A 65 12.16 8.27 -6.57
C LYS A 65 13.67 8.53 -6.52
N THR A 66 14.19 9.42 -7.36
CA THR A 66 15.61 9.79 -7.38
C THR A 66 16.08 10.38 -6.04
N LEU A 67 15.28 11.26 -5.43
CA LEU A 67 15.55 11.78 -4.09
C LEU A 67 15.61 10.64 -3.06
N LEU A 68 14.60 9.77 -3.03
CA LEU A 68 14.52 8.69 -2.05
C LEU A 68 15.61 7.62 -2.25
N ASP A 69 15.99 7.31 -3.49
CA ASP A 69 17.10 6.40 -3.79
C ASP A 69 18.43 6.97 -3.27
N GLY A 70 18.63 8.29 -3.35
CA GLY A 70 19.78 8.98 -2.77
C GLY A 70 19.80 9.00 -1.24
N MET A 71 18.66 8.81 -0.58
CA MET A 71 18.54 8.75 0.89
C MET A 71 18.90 7.38 1.49
N MET A 72 19.42 6.47 0.68
CA MET A 72 19.83 5.15 1.15
C MET A 72 21.16 4.71 0.57
N TRP A 73 21.88 3.91 1.33
CA TRP A 73 23.13 3.29 0.90
C TRP A 73 23.09 1.80 1.21
N HIS A 74 23.57 0.97 0.28
CA HIS A 74 23.76 -0.45 0.53
C HIS A 74 25.23 -0.85 0.36
N SER A 75 25.69 -1.73 1.24
CA SER A 75 27.00 -2.34 1.09
C SER A 75 27.01 -3.28 -0.12
N HIS A 76 28.07 -3.24 -0.92
CA HIS A 76 28.27 -4.27 -1.95
C HIS A 76 28.62 -5.63 -1.32
N LEU A 77 29.18 -5.61 -0.10
CA LEU A 77 29.57 -6.81 0.64
C LEU A 77 28.35 -7.50 1.26
N THR A 78 28.41 -8.83 1.26
CA THR A 78 27.38 -9.69 1.85
C THR A 78 28.01 -10.61 2.88
N THR A 79 27.47 -10.61 4.10
CA THR A 79 27.92 -11.46 5.20
C THR A 79 26.78 -12.39 5.57
N ALA A 80 26.98 -13.71 5.45
CA ALA A 80 25.96 -14.73 5.75
C ALA A 80 24.61 -14.54 5.01
N GLY A 81 24.66 -14.12 3.74
CA GLY A 81 23.45 -13.85 2.94
C GLY A 81 22.70 -12.56 3.31
N MET A 82 23.25 -11.78 4.24
CA MET A 82 22.73 -10.48 4.66
C MET A 82 23.66 -9.36 4.21
N ARG A 83 23.11 -8.16 4.10
CA ARG A 83 23.79 -6.96 3.63
C ARG A 83 23.44 -5.78 4.51
N ARG A 84 24.44 -5.00 4.86
CA ARG A 84 24.28 -3.74 5.59
C ARG A 84 23.66 -2.67 4.68
N THR A 85 22.62 -2.01 5.18
CA THR A 85 21.92 -0.93 4.49
C THR A 85 21.73 0.24 5.46
N ASN A 86 22.16 1.43 5.06
CA ASN A 86 22.01 2.66 5.82
C ASN A 86 20.86 3.47 5.21
N TYR A 87 19.90 3.85 6.05
CA TYR A 87 18.73 4.64 5.67
C TYR A 87 18.81 6.02 6.31
N TYR A 88 19.06 7.08 5.53
CA TYR A 88 19.20 8.45 6.02
C TYR A 88 17.83 9.13 6.15
N ILE A 89 17.16 8.91 7.27
CA ILE A 89 15.74 9.24 7.48
C ILE A 89 15.48 10.41 8.43
N LYS A 90 16.52 11.06 8.96
CA LYS A 90 16.41 12.16 9.94
C LYS A 90 15.38 13.21 9.51
N HIS A 91 15.52 13.74 8.30
CA HIS A 91 14.63 14.78 7.75
C HIS A 91 13.24 14.27 7.31
N LEU A 92 13.01 12.95 7.30
CA LEU A 92 11.68 12.37 7.07
C LEU A 92 10.88 12.20 8.36
N ILE A 93 11.56 12.13 9.51
CA ILE A 93 10.94 11.94 10.82
C ILE A 93 10.83 13.27 11.56
N THR A 94 11.90 14.05 11.59
CA THR A 94 12.00 15.32 12.33
C THR A 94 12.16 16.50 11.39
N ASP A 95 11.38 17.55 11.64
CA ASP A 95 11.59 18.87 11.06
C ASP A 95 12.72 19.63 11.81
N ARG A 96 13.15 20.78 11.29
CA ARG A 96 14.18 21.66 11.90
C ARG A 96 13.88 22.03 13.35
N ASN A 97 12.60 22.15 13.70
CA ASN A 97 12.15 22.48 15.05
C ASN A 97 12.15 21.28 16.01
N GLY A 98 12.49 20.07 15.53
CA GLY A 98 12.40 18.83 16.30
C GLY A 98 10.98 18.29 16.46
N ASP A 99 10.00 18.86 15.74
CA ASP A 99 8.65 18.35 15.62
C ASP A 99 8.55 17.31 14.49
N PHE A 100 7.43 16.61 14.38
CA PHE A 100 7.21 15.60 13.33
C PHE A 100 7.15 16.23 11.93
N ALA A 101 7.96 15.70 11.00
CA ALA A 101 8.10 16.27 9.67
C ALA A 101 6.80 16.18 8.84
N PRO A 102 6.44 17.23 8.07
CA PRO A 102 5.25 17.23 7.22
C PRO A 102 5.40 16.35 5.96
N CYS A 103 6.60 15.82 5.70
CA CYS A 103 6.95 15.03 4.53
C CYS A 103 6.00 13.83 4.31
N MET A 104 5.69 13.07 5.37
CA MET A 104 4.76 11.94 5.27
C MET A 104 3.35 12.40 4.87
N LYS A 105 2.90 13.59 5.31
CA LYS A 105 1.60 14.13 4.93
C LYS A 105 1.55 14.50 3.44
N ALA A 106 2.61 15.11 2.91
CA ALA A 106 2.71 15.43 1.49
C ALA A 106 2.64 14.17 0.61
N ILE A 107 3.35 13.09 1.01
CA ILE A 107 3.33 11.81 0.30
C ILE A 107 1.95 11.15 0.36
N VAL A 108 1.25 11.22 1.50
CA VAL A 108 -0.12 10.67 1.58
C VAL A 108 -1.10 11.47 0.73
N GLN A 109 -0.92 12.78 0.61
CA GLN A 109 -1.76 13.62 -0.27
C GLN A 109 -1.56 13.32 -1.75
N LEU A 110 -0.38 12.80 -2.13
CA LEU A 110 -0.09 12.40 -3.50
C LEU A 110 -0.92 11.17 -3.96
N GLN A 111 -1.31 10.29 -3.04
CA GLN A 111 -2.10 9.07 -3.32
C GLN A 111 -1.49 8.13 -4.39
N ASP A 112 -0.18 8.20 -4.61
CA ASP A 112 0.54 7.34 -5.55
C ASP A 112 1.06 6.05 -4.85
N PRO A 113 0.52 4.86 -5.18
CA PRO A 113 0.97 3.61 -4.60
C PRO A 113 2.39 3.22 -5.02
N GLY A 114 2.83 3.59 -6.23
CA GLY A 114 4.15 3.21 -6.74
C GLY A 114 5.29 3.85 -5.94
N ILE A 115 5.12 5.12 -5.57
CA ILE A 115 6.07 5.83 -4.70
C ILE A 115 5.97 5.31 -3.27
N ALA A 116 4.78 5.02 -2.76
CA ALA A 116 4.60 4.56 -1.37
C ALA A 116 5.33 3.25 -1.05
N VAL A 117 5.48 2.35 -2.03
CA VAL A 117 6.22 1.08 -1.89
C VAL A 117 7.73 1.29 -1.81
N HIS A 118 8.23 2.51 -2.07
CA HIS A 118 9.65 2.81 -1.96
C HIS A 118 10.24 2.39 -0.61
N ARG A 119 11.46 1.85 -0.63
CA ARG A 119 12.09 1.21 0.53
C ARG A 119 12.24 2.17 1.71
N VAL A 120 12.76 3.37 1.45
CA VAL A 120 12.91 4.42 2.47
C VAL A 120 11.58 4.72 3.16
N LEU A 121 10.50 4.90 2.39
CA LEU A 121 9.18 5.22 2.93
C LEU A 121 8.57 4.05 3.71
N THR A 122 8.73 2.83 3.20
CA THR A 122 8.33 1.61 3.90
C THR A 122 9.07 1.47 5.23
N ARG A 123 10.37 1.78 5.28
CA ARG A 123 11.18 1.74 6.51
C ARG A 123 10.81 2.84 7.49
N VAL A 124 10.69 4.09 7.05
CA VAL A 124 10.24 5.21 7.89
C VAL A 124 8.90 4.89 8.53
N THR A 125 7.92 4.47 7.71
CA THR A 125 6.59 4.10 8.20
C THR A 125 6.65 2.92 9.16
N GLY A 126 7.52 1.94 8.91
CA GLY A 126 7.76 0.80 9.79
C GLY A 126 8.30 1.22 11.16
N ILE A 127 9.34 2.06 11.19
CA ILE A 127 10.02 2.55 12.40
C ILE A 127 9.07 3.39 13.24
N VAL A 128 8.40 4.38 12.63
CA VAL A 128 7.39 5.23 13.31
C VAL A 128 6.25 4.36 13.85
N TRP A 129 5.78 3.40 13.06
CA TRP A 129 4.72 2.50 13.51
C TRP A 129 5.13 1.66 14.71
N GLN A 130 6.26 0.96 14.64
CA GLN A 130 6.69 0.06 15.70
C GLN A 130 7.07 0.80 16.99
N GLY A 131 7.72 1.97 16.88
CA GLY A 131 8.18 2.73 18.03
C GLY A 131 7.10 3.52 18.76
N LEU A 132 6.14 4.12 18.02
CA LEU A 132 5.16 5.05 18.62
C LEU A 132 3.70 4.62 18.47
N ILE A 133 3.31 4.19 17.27
CA ILE A 133 1.89 4.12 16.90
C ILE A 133 1.26 2.78 17.27
N ARG A 134 1.99 1.67 17.11
CA ARG A 134 1.49 0.30 17.22
C ARG A 134 0.81 0.03 18.56
N SER A 135 1.42 0.42 19.67
CA SER A 135 0.88 0.15 21.01
C SER A 135 -0.44 0.89 21.26
N ARG A 136 -0.53 2.15 20.84
CA ARG A 136 -1.74 2.97 20.94
C ARG A 136 -2.84 2.45 20.02
N PHE A 137 -2.48 2.04 18.80
CA PHE A 137 -3.39 1.42 17.85
C PHE A 137 -3.96 0.11 18.40
N ILE A 138 -3.11 -0.78 18.92
CA ILE A 138 -3.53 -2.04 19.56
C ILE A 138 -4.44 -1.73 20.73
N PHE A 139 -4.07 -0.83 21.64
CA PHE A 139 -4.90 -0.51 22.80
C PHE A 139 -6.30 -0.01 22.41
N GLY A 140 -6.40 0.92 21.47
CA GLY A 140 -7.69 1.42 21.00
C GLY A 140 -8.53 0.34 20.31
N THR A 141 -7.87 -0.58 19.61
CA THR A 141 -8.52 -1.66 18.88
C THR A 141 -8.95 -2.82 19.79
N THR A 142 -8.12 -3.19 20.77
CA THR A 142 -8.45 -4.15 21.82
C THR A 142 -9.62 -3.67 22.65
N TRP A 143 -9.70 -2.37 22.95
CA TRP A 143 -10.86 -1.80 23.64
C TRP A 143 -12.15 -1.95 22.81
N LEU A 144 -12.09 -1.71 21.50
CA LEU A 144 -13.23 -1.92 20.62
C LEU A 144 -13.64 -3.41 20.58
N LEU A 145 -12.67 -4.32 20.45
CA LEU A 145 -12.90 -5.77 20.47
C LEU A 145 -13.51 -6.22 21.81
N PHE A 146 -13.04 -5.68 22.93
CA PHE A 146 -13.57 -5.96 24.25
C PHE A 146 -15.05 -5.54 24.36
N ASN A 147 -15.40 -4.33 23.92
CA ASN A 147 -16.80 -3.87 23.89
C ASN A 147 -17.66 -4.76 22.98
N PHE A 148 -17.13 -5.17 21.83
CA PHE A 148 -17.82 -6.11 20.93
C PHE A 148 -18.08 -7.47 21.59
N LEU A 149 -17.09 -8.06 22.27
CA LEU A 149 -17.26 -9.32 22.97
C LEU A 149 -18.28 -9.20 24.11
N LEU A 150 -18.23 -8.11 24.89
CA LEU A 150 -19.26 -7.84 25.90
C LEU A 150 -20.65 -7.72 25.29
N PHE A 151 -20.76 -7.07 24.13
CA PHE A 151 -22.02 -6.93 23.40
C PHE A 151 -22.58 -8.29 22.98
N VAL A 152 -21.77 -9.13 22.34
CA VAL A 152 -22.18 -10.49 21.92
C VAL A 152 -22.55 -11.35 23.13
N LEU A 153 -21.78 -11.31 24.21
CA LEU A 153 -22.09 -12.07 25.43
C LEU A 153 -23.40 -11.60 26.09
N SER A 154 -23.64 -10.28 26.12
CA SER A 154 -24.90 -9.72 26.64
C SER A 154 -26.11 -10.20 25.84
N HIS A 155 -25.99 -10.29 24.51
CA HIS A 155 -27.05 -10.80 23.63
C HIS A 155 -27.19 -12.33 23.66
N GLY A 156 -26.09 -13.06 23.80
CA GLY A 156 -26.12 -14.51 23.96
C GLY A 156 -26.92 -14.91 25.20
N LEU A 157 -26.73 -14.20 26.32
CA LEU A 157 -27.50 -14.40 27.54
C LEU A 157 -28.97 -13.97 27.40
N LEU A 158 -29.26 -12.98 26.53
CA LEU A 158 -30.63 -12.52 26.26
C LEU A 158 -31.49 -13.57 25.56
N ASN A 159 -30.89 -14.45 24.76
CA ASN A 159 -31.64 -15.38 23.91
C ASN A 159 -31.90 -16.74 24.59
N HIS A 160 -31.34 -16.99 25.77
CA HIS A 160 -31.55 -18.22 26.52
C HIS A 160 -32.51 -18.01 27.69
N GLU A 161 -33.79 -18.32 27.47
CA GLU A 161 -34.86 -18.20 28.48
C GLU A 161 -34.53 -18.96 29.79
N ALA A 162 -33.90 -20.14 29.68
CA ALA A 162 -33.46 -20.91 30.85
C ALA A 162 -32.37 -20.20 31.66
N ALA A 163 -31.48 -19.46 31.01
CA ALA A 163 -30.45 -18.67 31.70
C ALA A 163 -31.04 -17.44 32.39
N GLN A 164 -32.15 -16.90 31.86
CA GLN A 164 -32.86 -15.77 32.46
C GLN A 164 -33.66 -16.14 33.71
N ALA A 165 -33.88 -17.42 33.99
CA ALA A 165 -34.45 -17.83 35.28
C ALA A 165 -33.50 -17.58 36.45
N GLU A 166 -32.19 -17.52 36.19
CA GLU A 166 -31.17 -17.32 37.22
C GLU A 166 -30.88 -15.83 37.46
N MET A 167 -30.93 -15.41 38.72
CA MET A 167 -30.66 -14.01 39.10
C MET A 167 -29.23 -13.57 38.76
N SER A 168 -28.25 -14.47 38.85
CA SER A 168 -26.85 -14.20 38.54
C SER A 168 -26.66 -13.77 37.09
N SER A 169 -27.32 -14.44 36.15
CA SER A 169 -27.32 -14.14 34.71
C SER A 169 -27.94 -12.78 34.40
N ARG A 170 -29.02 -12.39 35.11
CA ARG A 170 -29.65 -11.07 34.95
C ARG A 170 -28.73 -9.94 35.42
N ILE A 171 -28.09 -10.12 36.58
CA ILE A 171 -27.12 -9.14 37.10
C ILE A 171 -25.92 -9.02 36.15
N ALA A 172 -25.42 -10.14 35.62
CA ALA A 172 -24.33 -10.14 34.65
C ALA A 172 -24.72 -9.39 33.36
N MET A 173 -25.91 -9.65 32.82
CA MET A 173 -26.43 -8.96 31.64
C MET A 173 -26.52 -7.44 31.87
N PHE A 174 -27.15 -7.02 32.98
CA PHE A 174 -27.26 -5.60 33.35
C PHE A 174 -25.88 -4.94 33.50
N THR A 175 -24.92 -5.66 34.10
CA THR A 175 -23.54 -5.19 34.27
C THR A 175 -22.84 -4.99 32.92
N PHE A 176 -22.94 -5.97 32.01
CA PHE A 176 -22.34 -5.85 30.68
C PHE A 176 -22.95 -4.70 29.88
N ARG A 177 -24.28 -4.52 29.91
CA ARG A 177 -24.96 -3.41 29.24
C ARG A 177 -24.60 -2.06 29.84
N SER A 178 -24.49 -1.98 31.16
CA SER A 178 -24.02 -0.77 31.84
C SER A 178 -22.61 -0.39 31.39
N ILE A 179 -21.69 -1.36 31.26
CA ILE A 179 -20.34 -1.11 30.74
C ILE A 179 -20.39 -0.62 29.29
N ILE A 180 -21.18 -1.28 28.43
CA ILE A 180 -21.30 -0.91 27.01
C ILE A 180 -21.83 0.52 26.84
N TYR A 181 -22.91 0.87 27.54
CA TYR A 181 -23.53 2.19 27.40
C TYR A 181 -22.76 3.29 28.14
N PHE A 182 -22.35 3.08 29.39
CA PHE A 182 -21.69 4.15 30.14
C PHE A 182 -20.22 4.33 29.79
N LEU A 183 -19.48 3.26 29.50
CA LEU A 183 -18.06 3.34 29.17
C LEU A 183 -17.84 3.31 27.65
N GLY A 184 -18.38 2.29 26.97
CA GLY A 184 -18.18 2.09 25.53
C GLY A 184 -18.75 3.23 24.67
N MET A 185 -20.05 3.49 24.79
CA MET A 185 -20.77 4.51 24.01
C MET A 185 -20.26 5.92 24.37
N THR A 186 -20.10 6.25 25.66
CA THR A 186 -19.56 7.57 26.05
C THR A 186 -18.17 7.84 25.48
N GLN A 187 -17.28 6.85 25.47
CA GLN A 187 -15.95 7.00 24.87
C GLN A 187 -16.02 7.21 23.36
N LEU A 188 -16.90 6.48 22.66
CA LEU A 188 -17.13 6.67 21.22
C LEU A 188 -17.66 8.08 20.93
N ILE A 189 -18.70 8.51 21.65
CA ILE A 189 -19.31 9.85 21.49
C ILE A 189 -18.28 10.94 21.79
N TYR A 190 -17.60 10.87 22.94
CA TYR A 190 -16.61 11.88 23.34
C TYR A 190 -15.48 12.00 22.30
N GLY A 191 -14.98 10.87 21.80
CA GLY A 191 -13.98 10.85 20.75
C GLY A 191 -14.46 11.58 19.49
N ARG A 192 -15.66 11.26 19.00
CA ARG A 192 -16.22 11.83 17.76
C ARG A 192 -16.57 13.29 17.89
N VAL A 193 -17.26 13.68 18.97
CA VAL A 193 -17.59 15.08 19.24
C VAL A 193 -16.32 15.92 19.28
N ARG A 194 -15.27 15.44 19.97
CA ARG A 194 -13.98 16.15 20.01
C ARG A 194 -13.35 16.31 18.62
N HIS A 195 -13.44 15.30 17.75
CA HIS A 195 -12.93 15.39 16.38
C HIS A 195 -13.74 16.37 15.53
N ILE A 196 -15.07 16.34 15.62
CA ILE A 196 -15.95 17.27 14.90
C ILE A 196 -15.71 18.71 15.36
N CYS A 197 -15.66 18.96 16.67
CA CYS A 197 -15.38 20.30 17.21
C CYS A 197 -14.03 20.86 16.73
N ARG A 198 -13.00 20.00 16.59
CA ARG A 198 -11.70 20.41 16.04
C ARG A 198 -11.79 20.74 14.55
N ALA A 199 -12.45 19.90 13.75
CA ALA A 199 -12.62 20.17 12.33
C ALA A 199 -13.38 21.48 12.07
N ILE A 200 -14.40 21.78 12.88
CA ILE A 200 -15.11 23.05 12.83
C ILE A 200 -14.18 24.21 13.18
N LYS A 201 -13.36 24.07 14.23
CA LYS A 201 -12.40 25.10 14.63
C LYS A 201 -11.33 25.36 13.57
N ASP A 202 -10.89 24.32 12.88
CA ASP A 202 -9.82 24.38 11.89
C ASP A 202 -10.35 24.77 10.49
N GLY A 203 -11.68 24.95 10.33
CA GLY A 203 -12.31 25.35 9.08
C GLY A 203 -12.31 24.29 7.98
N ASP A 204 -12.05 23.03 8.32
CA ASP A 204 -11.92 21.92 7.37
C ASP A 204 -13.29 21.26 7.08
N LEU A 205 -14.23 22.09 6.59
CA LEU A 205 -15.61 21.71 6.28
C LEU A 205 -15.82 21.67 4.77
N VAL A 206 -16.41 20.57 4.28
CA VAL A 206 -16.85 20.41 2.90
C VAL A 206 -18.37 20.44 2.87
N THR A 207 -18.96 21.16 1.93
CA THR A 207 -20.41 21.22 1.76
C THR A 207 -20.89 20.09 0.85
N ILE A 208 -21.63 19.13 1.43
CA ILE A 208 -22.34 18.09 0.66
C ILE A 208 -23.83 18.32 0.87
N ALA A 209 -24.59 18.49 -0.21
CA ALA A 209 -26.04 18.74 -0.16
C ALA A 209 -26.44 19.87 0.82
N ASN A 210 -25.75 21.01 0.76
CA ASN A 210 -25.95 22.19 1.63
C ASN A 210 -25.69 22.00 3.13
N MET A 211 -25.21 20.83 3.56
CA MET A 211 -24.78 20.60 4.94
C MET A 211 -23.25 20.66 5.03
N PRO A 212 -22.68 21.47 5.94
CA PRO A 212 -21.24 21.47 6.17
C PRO A 212 -20.84 20.21 6.96
N ILE A 213 -20.11 19.31 6.30
CA ILE A 213 -19.60 18.07 6.89
C ILE A 213 -18.08 18.15 6.97
N PRO A 214 -17.44 17.74 8.09
CA PRO A 214 -15.99 17.63 8.16
C PRO A 214 -15.41 16.81 7.01
N LYS A 215 -14.40 17.32 6.32
CA LYS A 215 -13.76 16.65 5.17
C LYS A 215 -13.38 15.20 5.48
N ARG A 216 -12.88 14.97 6.69
CA ARG A 216 -12.48 13.66 7.22
C ARG A 216 -13.60 12.60 7.24
N MET A 217 -14.87 12.99 7.35
CA MET A 217 -16.00 12.04 7.31
C MET A 217 -16.24 11.47 5.92
N VAL A 218 -15.80 12.17 4.88
CA VAL A 218 -15.92 11.77 3.48
C VAL A 218 -14.69 10.93 3.08
N ASP A 219 -13.50 11.39 3.46
CA ASP A 219 -12.24 10.77 3.07
C ASP A 219 -11.96 9.44 3.79
N ASN A 220 -12.52 9.24 4.99
CA ASN A 220 -12.25 8.06 5.81
C ASN A 220 -13.54 7.32 6.19
N TRP A 221 -13.80 6.19 5.55
CA TRP A 221 -14.97 5.33 5.77
C TRP A 221 -15.17 4.90 7.24
N ARG A 222 -14.11 4.89 8.05
CA ARG A 222 -14.17 4.52 9.46
C ARG A 222 -14.99 5.51 10.30
N GLU A 223 -14.87 6.80 10.03
CA GLU A 223 -15.55 7.85 10.80
C GLU A 223 -17.09 7.76 10.66
N PRO A 224 -17.69 7.69 9.46
CA PRO A 224 -19.14 7.55 9.33
C PRO A 224 -19.66 6.23 9.90
N VAL A 225 -18.97 5.10 9.71
CA VAL A 225 -19.38 3.81 10.31
C VAL A 225 -19.34 3.88 11.85
N SER A 226 -18.33 4.54 12.41
CA SER A 226 -18.25 4.71 13.87
C SER A 226 -19.30 5.68 14.41
N CYS A 227 -19.66 6.74 13.68
CA CYS A 227 -20.76 7.63 14.04
C CYS A 227 -22.11 6.90 13.97
N LEU A 228 -22.30 6.08 12.93
CA LEU A 228 -23.47 5.24 12.76
C LEU A 228 -23.60 4.24 13.92
N LEU A 229 -22.51 3.60 14.33
CA LEU A 229 -22.48 2.73 15.51
C LEU A 229 -22.86 3.49 16.79
N ALA A 230 -22.30 4.68 17.02
CA ALA A 230 -22.64 5.49 18.19
C ALA A 230 -24.14 5.88 18.18
N SER A 231 -24.67 6.27 17.03
CA SER A 231 -26.09 6.61 16.89
C SER A 231 -27.01 5.40 17.12
N ALA A 232 -26.63 4.22 16.60
CA ALA A 232 -27.37 2.99 16.81
C ALA A 232 -27.37 2.57 18.29
N LEU A 233 -26.25 2.71 18.99
CA LEU A 233 -26.17 2.43 20.43
C LEU A 233 -27.02 3.41 21.27
N ILE A 234 -27.12 4.67 20.88
CA ILE A 234 -28.02 5.64 21.55
C ILE A 234 -29.48 5.23 21.37
N VAL A 235 -29.90 4.89 20.15
CA VAL A 235 -31.26 4.41 19.88
C VAL A 235 -31.55 3.13 20.67
N MET A 236 -30.59 2.21 20.69
CA MET A 236 -30.69 0.94 21.42
C MET A 236 -30.84 1.15 22.94
N PHE A 237 -30.14 2.14 23.51
CA PHE A 237 -30.28 2.50 24.92
C PHE A 237 -31.69 3.00 25.27
N PHE A 238 -32.35 3.76 24.39
CA PHE A 238 -33.72 4.23 24.61
C PHE A 238 -34.78 3.13 24.46
N ILE A 239 -34.48 2.09 23.68
CA ILE A 239 -35.38 0.95 23.40
C ILE A 239 -34.97 -0.25 24.27
N GLU A 240 -34.29 -0.01 25.38
CA GLU A 240 -33.73 -1.06 26.23
C GLU A 240 -34.84 -1.85 26.96
N PRO A 241 -34.95 -3.19 26.78
CA PRO A 241 -36.02 -3.99 27.39
C PRO A 241 -36.01 -3.96 28.92
N VAL A 242 -34.82 -3.95 29.53
CA VAL A 242 -34.66 -3.93 31.00
C VAL A 242 -35.20 -2.63 31.61
N LEU A 243 -35.02 -1.49 30.91
CA LEU A 243 -35.57 -0.21 31.36
C LEU A 243 -37.09 -0.16 31.21
N SER A 244 -37.62 -0.78 30.15
CA SER A 244 -39.06 -0.87 29.91
C SER A 244 -39.77 -1.75 30.95
N CYS A 245 -39.14 -2.86 31.36
CA CYS A 245 -39.69 -3.76 32.38
C CYS A 245 -39.43 -3.30 33.83
N LEU A 246 -38.67 -2.22 34.06
CA LEU A 246 -38.28 -1.78 35.41
C LEU A 246 -39.49 -1.49 36.32
N GLN A 247 -40.57 -0.97 35.76
CA GLN A 247 -41.80 -0.62 36.51
C GLN A 247 -42.61 -1.87 36.93
N HIS A 248 -42.38 -3.01 36.28
CA HIS A 248 -43.14 -4.24 36.46
C HIS A 248 -42.32 -5.33 37.18
N TYR A 249 -41.32 -4.96 37.99
CA TYR A 249 -40.41 -5.91 38.62
C TYR A 249 -41.09 -6.85 39.63
N ASP A 250 -42.15 -6.39 40.31
CA ASP A 250 -42.97 -7.13 41.27
C ASP A 250 -44.18 -7.86 40.61
N GLY A 251 -44.24 -7.94 39.29
CA GLY A 251 -45.38 -8.56 38.60
C GLY A 251 -45.46 -10.09 38.75
N ASP A 252 -46.68 -10.63 38.68
CA ASP A 252 -46.96 -12.07 38.67
C ASP A 252 -46.79 -12.66 37.26
N PHE A 253 -45.56 -12.74 36.76
CA PHE A 253 -45.23 -13.43 35.51
C PHE A 253 -43.97 -14.28 35.65
N GLU A 254 -43.86 -15.34 34.84
CA GLU A 254 -42.71 -16.23 34.87
C GLU A 254 -41.42 -15.46 34.55
N GLY A 255 -40.48 -15.50 35.49
CA GLY A 255 -39.25 -14.73 35.38
C GLY A 255 -39.38 -13.27 35.84
N SER A 256 -40.38 -12.90 36.64
CA SER A 256 -40.39 -11.63 37.37
C SER A 256 -39.20 -11.50 38.33
N GLY A 257 -38.92 -10.29 38.80
CA GLY A 257 -37.76 -9.96 39.62
C GLY A 257 -36.85 -8.89 39.01
N LEU A 258 -35.82 -8.51 39.78
CA LEU A 258 -34.95 -7.39 39.45
C LEU A 258 -34.21 -7.61 38.11
N PHE A 259 -34.21 -6.59 37.25
CA PHE A 259 -33.60 -6.58 35.91
C PHE A 259 -34.15 -7.65 34.94
N THR A 260 -35.42 -8.01 35.07
CA THR A 260 -36.10 -8.87 34.08
C THR A 260 -36.38 -8.12 32.78
N ASP A 261 -36.41 -8.85 31.67
CA ASP A 261 -36.77 -8.41 30.33
C ASP A 261 -37.97 -9.18 29.75
N LEU A 262 -38.55 -10.10 30.53
CA LEU A 262 -39.65 -10.99 30.12
C LEU A 262 -41.05 -10.38 30.33
N CYS A 263 -41.16 -9.07 30.56
CA CYS A 263 -42.45 -8.43 30.76
C CYS A 263 -43.29 -8.41 29.46
N PRO A 264 -44.63 -8.53 29.54
CA PRO A 264 -45.50 -8.60 28.36
C PRO A 264 -45.39 -7.35 27.47
N GLU A 265 -45.11 -6.19 28.05
CA GLU A 265 -44.91 -4.91 27.35
C GLU A 265 -43.61 -4.89 26.52
N ALA A 266 -42.59 -5.65 26.93
CA ALA A 266 -41.30 -5.68 26.23
C ALA A 266 -41.28 -6.62 25.02
N LYS A 267 -42.33 -7.43 24.77
CA LYS A 267 -42.34 -8.38 23.64
C LYS A 267 -42.13 -7.69 22.28
N GLY A 268 -42.85 -6.61 22.00
CA GLY A 268 -42.68 -5.85 20.76
C GLY A 268 -41.35 -5.09 20.70
N VAL A 269 -40.88 -4.59 21.84
CA VAL A 269 -39.60 -3.89 21.98
C VAL A 269 -38.41 -4.82 21.72
N ARG A 270 -38.49 -6.08 22.18
CA ARG A 270 -37.43 -7.10 22.06
C ARG A 270 -37.14 -7.49 20.61
N GLU A 271 -38.16 -7.55 19.75
CA GLU A 271 -37.97 -7.83 18.32
C GLU A 271 -37.20 -6.70 17.64
N VAL A 272 -37.64 -5.45 17.82
CA VAL A 272 -36.96 -4.27 17.25
C VAL A 272 -35.53 -4.15 17.77
N TYR A 273 -35.34 -4.37 19.08
CA TYR A 273 -34.04 -4.39 19.71
C TYR A 273 -33.12 -5.46 19.10
N SER A 274 -33.64 -6.67 18.83
CA SER A 274 -32.85 -7.76 18.22
C SER A 274 -32.41 -7.45 16.79
N ILE A 275 -33.28 -6.84 15.99
CA ILE A 275 -32.94 -6.39 14.62
C ILE A 275 -31.86 -5.31 14.67
N LEU A 276 -32.01 -4.32 15.54
CA LEU A 276 -31.02 -3.25 15.72
C LEU A 276 -29.67 -3.82 16.21
N SER A 277 -29.72 -4.86 17.05
CA SER A 277 -28.52 -5.52 17.57
C SER A 277 -27.75 -6.27 16.49
N LEU A 278 -28.44 -6.92 15.54
CA LEU A 278 -27.80 -7.51 14.36
C LEU A 278 -27.04 -6.46 13.55
N PHE A 279 -27.66 -5.30 13.35
CA PHE A 279 -27.03 -4.18 12.65
C PHE A 279 -25.80 -3.67 13.40
N ILE A 280 -25.88 -3.52 14.73
CA ILE A 280 -24.75 -3.11 15.57
C ILE A 280 -23.59 -4.12 15.53
N VAL A 281 -23.87 -5.43 15.55
CA VAL A 281 -22.85 -6.48 15.37
C VAL A 281 -22.15 -6.31 14.02
N ALA A 282 -22.89 -6.07 12.94
CA ALA A 282 -22.31 -5.85 11.62
C ALA A 282 -21.39 -4.60 11.60
N LEU A 283 -21.80 -3.50 12.26
CA LEU A 283 -20.98 -2.30 12.37
C LEU A 283 -19.71 -2.51 13.19
N TYR A 284 -19.79 -3.24 14.33
CA TYR A 284 -18.61 -3.62 15.10
C TYR A 284 -17.65 -4.45 14.26
N MET A 285 -18.14 -5.48 13.58
CA MET A 285 -17.32 -6.33 12.70
C MET A 285 -16.68 -5.54 11.57
N ALA A 286 -17.43 -4.62 10.94
CA ALA A 286 -16.90 -3.73 9.93
C ALA A 286 -15.74 -2.90 10.49
N LEU A 287 -15.90 -2.24 11.64
CA LEU A 287 -14.82 -1.47 12.27
C LEU A 287 -13.63 -2.33 12.69
N LEU A 288 -13.84 -3.60 13.06
CA LEU A 288 -12.77 -4.54 13.38
C LEU A 288 -11.97 -4.98 12.13
N LEU A 289 -12.44 -4.75 10.90
CA LEU A 289 -11.60 -4.95 9.71
C LEU A 289 -10.34 -4.08 9.72
N ASP A 290 -10.35 -2.97 10.45
CA ASP A 290 -9.14 -2.14 10.64
C ASP A 290 -8.02 -2.87 11.39
N LEU A 291 -8.28 -3.99 12.08
CA LEU A 291 -7.21 -4.84 12.64
C LEU A 291 -6.21 -5.28 11.55
N ALA A 292 -6.67 -5.39 10.31
CA ALA A 292 -5.82 -5.72 9.17
C ALA A 292 -4.64 -4.73 9.03
N ALA A 293 -4.79 -3.46 9.43
CA ALA A 293 -3.73 -2.45 9.39
C ALA A 293 -2.50 -2.79 10.24
N LEU A 294 -2.60 -3.73 11.19
CA LEU A 294 -1.47 -4.25 11.95
C LEU A 294 -0.40 -4.87 11.04
N SER A 295 -0.81 -5.48 9.93
CA SER A 295 0.06 -6.12 8.96
C SER A 295 -0.20 -5.55 7.57
N ILE A 296 0.87 -5.07 6.91
CA ILE A 296 0.78 -4.56 5.52
C ILE A 296 0.18 -5.64 4.60
N LYS A 297 0.58 -6.91 4.78
CA LYS A 297 0.08 -8.03 3.98
C LYS A 297 -1.42 -8.28 4.18
N LEU A 298 -1.90 -8.24 5.43
CA LEU A 298 -3.33 -8.45 5.72
C LEU A 298 -4.16 -7.26 5.23
N ASN A 299 -3.68 -6.04 5.45
CA ASN A 299 -4.35 -4.84 4.96
C ASN A 299 -4.44 -4.86 3.42
N ALA A 300 -3.35 -5.16 2.72
CA ALA A 300 -3.35 -5.30 1.26
C ALA A 300 -4.35 -6.37 0.79
N TYR A 301 -4.40 -7.54 1.46
CA TYR A 301 -5.38 -8.57 1.15
C TYR A 301 -6.83 -8.10 1.31
N VAL A 302 -7.16 -7.40 2.41
CA VAL A 302 -8.50 -6.84 2.61
C VAL A 302 -8.83 -5.79 1.54
N LEU A 303 -7.88 -4.94 1.17
CA LEU A 303 -8.06 -3.98 0.09
C LEU A 303 -8.33 -4.68 -1.25
N VAL A 304 -7.58 -5.73 -1.58
CA VAL A 304 -7.82 -6.53 -2.80
C VAL A 304 -9.20 -7.17 -2.76
N ALA A 305 -9.59 -7.79 -1.64
CA ALA A 305 -10.90 -8.44 -1.49
C ALA A 305 -12.07 -7.46 -1.71
N ILE A 306 -11.95 -6.22 -1.21
CA ILE A 306 -12.97 -5.18 -1.41
C ILE A 306 -13.01 -4.73 -2.88
N ASN A 307 -11.86 -4.53 -3.53
CA ASN A 307 -11.80 -4.05 -4.91
C ASN A 307 -12.19 -5.11 -5.95
N VAL A 308 -12.14 -6.39 -5.59
CA VAL A 308 -12.55 -7.51 -6.45
C VAL A 308 -14.05 -7.84 -6.29
N LEU A 309 -14.73 -7.27 -5.29
CA LEU A 309 -16.17 -7.46 -5.05
C LEU A 309 -17.07 -7.12 -6.25
N PRO A 310 -16.78 -6.10 -7.09
CA PRO A 310 -17.53 -5.83 -8.31
C PRO A 310 -17.54 -7.01 -9.31
N GLU A 311 -16.43 -7.74 -9.45
CA GLU A 311 -16.35 -8.93 -10.31
C GLU A 311 -17.26 -10.04 -9.81
N LEU A 312 -17.30 -10.24 -8.48
CA LEU A 312 -18.23 -11.16 -7.85
C LEU A 312 -19.69 -10.76 -8.10
N PHE A 313 -20.00 -9.46 -8.01
CA PHE A 313 -21.35 -8.96 -8.27
C PHE A 313 -21.78 -9.20 -9.73
N LEU A 314 -20.87 -9.00 -10.68
CA LEU A 314 -21.12 -9.26 -12.09
C LEU A 314 -21.39 -10.76 -12.35
N MET A 315 -20.61 -11.65 -11.73
CA MET A 315 -20.85 -13.09 -11.78
C MET A 315 -22.20 -13.49 -11.17
N ILE A 316 -22.53 -13.00 -9.99
CA ILE A 316 -23.82 -13.27 -9.33
C ILE A 316 -24.98 -12.80 -10.21
N THR A 317 -24.84 -11.63 -10.84
CA THR A 317 -25.85 -11.09 -11.76
C THR A 317 -26.01 -11.97 -13.01
N ALA A 318 -24.91 -12.43 -13.60
CA ALA A 318 -24.94 -13.35 -14.74
C ALA A 318 -25.59 -14.70 -14.38
N VAL A 319 -25.25 -15.27 -13.22
CA VAL A 319 -25.86 -16.53 -12.73
C VAL A 319 -27.34 -16.33 -12.43
N ALA A 320 -27.74 -15.21 -11.80
CA ALA A 320 -29.14 -14.90 -11.54
C ALA A 320 -29.94 -14.78 -12.84
N PHE A 321 -29.37 -14.14 -13.87
CA PHE A 321 -29.97 -14.08 -15.20
C PHE A 321 -30.16 -15.47 -15.81
N LEU A 322 -29.15 -16.34 -15.75
CA LEU A 322 -29.25 -17.72 -16.23
C LEU A 322 -30.32 -18.50 -15.44
N VAL A 323 -30.36 -18.38 -14.11
CA VAL A 323 -31.40 -19.03 -13.28
C VAL A 323 -32.80 -18.60 -13.72
N ILE A 324 -33.04 -17.30 -13.91
CA ILE A 324 -34.34 -16.78 -14.35
C ILE A 324 -34.67 -17.27 -15.77
N MET A 325 -33.70 -17.26 -16.68
CA MET A 325 -33.88 -17.69 -18.07
C MET A 325 -34.24 -19.18 -18.17
N PHE A 326 -33.53 -20.06 -17.47
CA PHE A 326 -33.85 -21.50 -17.48
C PHE A 326 -35.14 -21.81 -16.71
N ALA A 327 -35.42 -21.11 -15.60
CA ALA A 327 -36.66 -21.28 -14.85
C ALA A 327 -37.89 -20.91 -15.69
N THR A 328 -37.83 -19.81 -16.44
CA THR A 328 -38.92 -19.39 -17.33
C THR A 328 -39.10 -20.34 -18.51
N CYS A 329 -38.01 -20.78 -19.15
CA CYS A 329 -38.05 -21.79 -20.22
C CYS A 329 -38.71 -23.10 -19.77
N VAL A 330 -38.35 -23.60 -18.58
CA VAL A 330 -38.92 -24.85 -18.05
C VAL A 330 -40.38 -24.68 -17.63
N ALA A 331 -40.72 -23.58 -16.96
CA ALA A 331 -42.10 -23.32 -16.53
C ALA A 331 -43.08 -23.25 -17.72
N VAL A 332 -42.65 -22.73 -18.87
CA VAL A 332 -43.45 -22.71 -20.10
C VAL A 332 -43.58 -24.10 -20.74
N SER A 333 -42.63 -25.00 -20.53
CA SER A 333 -42.55 -26.29 -21.22
C SER A 333 -43.57 -27.36 -20.78
N HIS A 334 -44.58 -26.99 -19.97
CA HIS A 334 -45.63 -27.90 -19.47
C HIS A 334 -45.06 -29.24 -18.96
N THR A 335 -44.22 -29.20 -17.92
CA THR A 335 -43.70 -30.41 -17.27
C THR A 335 -44.72 -31.01 -16.31
N SER A 336 -44.81 -32.35 -16.26
CA SER A 336 -45.66 -33.10 -15.31
C SER A 336 -45.12 -33.14 -13.88
N VAL A 337 -43.95 -32.53 -13.63
CA VAL A 337 -43.27 -32.54 -12.33
C VAL A 337 -43.66 -31.29 -11.55
N ASP A 338 -44.32 -31.46 -10.40
CA ASP A 338 -44.85 -30.36 -9.59
C ASP A 338 -43.77 -29.36 -9.13
N THR A 339 -42.53 -29.81 -8.97
CA THR A 339 -41.41 -28.95 -8.54
C THR A 339 -40.94 -27.94 -9.58
N PHE A 340 -41.34 -28.10 -10.85
CA PHE A 340 -40.97 -27.22 -11.97
C PHE A 340 -42.17 -26.53 -12.61
N LYS A 341 -43.35 -26.64 -11.99
CA LYS A 341 -44.61 -26.13 -12.55
C LYS A 341 -44.72 -24.60 -12.52
N ASP A 342 -44.19 -23.97 -11.46
CA ASP A 342 -44.22 -22.52 -11.30
C ASP A 342 -42.81 -21.93 -11.48
N MET A 343 -42.74 -20.71 -12.05
CA MET A 343 -41.46 -20.01 -12.23
C MET A 343 -40.67 -19.83 -10.91
N PRO A 344 -41.26 -19.44 -9.77
CA PRO A 344 -40.51 -19.24 -8.54
C PRO A 344 -39.94 -20.56 -7.96
N THR A 345 -40.69 -21.65 -8.04
CA THR A 345 -40.25 -22.96 -7.55
C THR A 345 -39.16 -23.54 -8.47
N ALA A 346 -39.32 -23.42 -9.79
CA ALA A 346 -38.28 -23.77 -10.76
C ALA A 346 -37.00 -22.95 -10.56
N GLY A 347 -37.12 -21.63 -10.33
CA GLY A 347 -35.99 -20.74 -10.06
C GLY A 347 -35.23 -21.12 -8.79
N MET A 348 -35.95 -21.43 -7.71
CA MET A 348 -35.32 -21.94 -6.48
C MET A 348 -34.58 -23.25 -6.70
N ARG A 349 -35.12 -24.16 -7.53
CA ARG A 349 -34.43 -25.41 -7.88
C ARG A 349 -33.17 -25.17 -8.71
N PHE A 350 -33.22 -24.31 -9.72
CA PHE A 350 -32.04 -23.95 -10.50
C PHE A 350 -30.97 -23.23 -9.65
N PHE A 351 -31.37 -22.39 -8.69
CA PHE A 351 -30.45 -21.80 -7.74
C PHE A 351 -29.79 -22.85 -6.82
N GLN A 352 -30.57 -23.81 -6.30
CA GLN A 352 -30.02 -24.94 -5.53
C GLN A 352 -29.03 -25.77 -6.34
N ILE A 353 -29.30 -25.99 -7.63
CA ILE A 353 -28.39 -26.69 -8.56
C ILE A 353 -27.11 -25.86 -8.75
N ALA A 354 -27.22 -24.54 -8.99
CA ALA A 354 -26.06 -23.66 -9.13
C ALA A 354 -25.18 -23.62 -7.87
N ALA A 355 -25.80 -23.63 -6.69
CA ALA A 355 -25.13 -23.65 -5.39
C ALA A 355 -24.63 -25.05 -4.97
N LYS A 356 -24.88 -26.10 -5.77
CA LYS A 356 -24.63 -27.51 -5.42
C LYS A 356 -25.28 -27.96 -4.10
N MET A 357 -26.42 -27.36 -3.73
CA MET A 357 -27.18 -27.68 -2.51
C MET A 357 -28.31 -28.69 -2.78
N GLN A 358 -28.12 -29.63 -3.73
CA GLN A 358 -29.19 -30.49 -4.19
C GLN A 358 -29.47 -31.66 -3.21
N ASP A 359 -30.75 -31.88 -2.90
CA ASP A 359 -31.24 -33.07 -2.20
C ASP A 359 -31.54 -34.17 -3.23
N ASN A 360 -30.99 -35.38 -3.02
CA ASN A 360 -31.09 -36.51 -3.96
C ASN A 360 -32.51 -37.08 -4.11
N ARG A 361 -33.45 -36.65 -3.26
CA ARG A 361 -34.81 -37.22 -3.18
C ARG A 361 -35.69 -36.98 -4.42
N GLY A 362 -35.39 -35.97 -5.25
CA GLY A 362 -36.20 -35.61 -6.43
C GLY A 362 -35.62 -36.03 -7.79
N MET A 363 -34.41 -36.62 -7.85
CA MET A 363 -33.79 -37.02 -9.12
C MET A 363 -34.54 -38.09 -9.94
N PRO A 364 -35.22 -39.10 -9.37
CA PRO A 364 -35.90 -40.11 -10.19
C PRO A 364 -37.08 -39.52 -10.97
N GLU A 365 -37.81 -38.55 -10.41
CA GLU A 365 -38.93 -37.88 -11.08
C GLU A 365 -38.46 -37.01 -12.25
N ILE A 366 -37.32 -36.34 -12.10
CA ILE A 366 -36.71 -35.50 -13.15
C ILE A 366 -36.28 -36.35 -14.36
N SER A 367 -35.82 -37.58 -14.12
CA SER A 367 -35.36 -38.49 -15.18
C SER A 367 -36.47 -38.98 -16.11
N THR A 368 -37.74 -38.85 -15.71
CA THR A 368 -38.90 -39.28 -16.51
C THR A 368 -39.21 -38.34 -17.68
N VAL A 369 -38.74 -37.09 -17.64
CA VAL A 369 -39.02 -36.07 -18.67
C VAL A 369 -37.71 -35.71 -19.40
N PRO A 370 -37.49 -36.19 -20.65
CA PRO A 370 -36.24 -35.98 -21.37
C PRO A 370 -35.88 -34.50 -21.60
N LEU A 371 -36.88 -33.66 -21.87
CA LEU A 371 -36.68 -32.22 -22.10
C LEU A 371 -36.13 -31.51 -20.84
N LEU A 372 -36.63 -31.88 -19.67
CA LEU A 372 -36.19 -31.33 -18.38
C LEU A 372 -34.75 -31.76 -18.07
N MET A 373 -34.40 -33.02 -18.35
CA MET A 373 -33.03 -33.52 -18.21
C MET A 373 -32.04 -32.77 -19.11
N VAL A 374 -32.40 -32.50 -20.37
CA VAL A 374 -31.55 -31.71 -21.28
C VAL A 374 -31.40 -30.28 -20.78
N ALA A 375 -32.49 -29.63 -20.36
CA ALA A 375 -32.44 -28.27 -19.83
C ALA A 375 -31.55 -28.15 -18.58
N ILE A 376 -31.69 -29.08 -17.63
CA ILE A 376 -30.84 -29.14 -16.43
C ILE A 376 -29.39 -29.44 -16.80
N GLY A 377 -29.15 -30.37 -17.73
CA GLY A 377 -27.82 -30.69 -18.22
C GLY A 377 -27.13 -29.47 -18.84
N LEU A 378 -27.83 -28.74 -19.70
CA LEU A 378 -27.30 -27.54 -20.36
C LEU A 378 -27.07 -26.41 -19.35
N PHE A 379 -27.97 -26.25 -18.37
CA PHE A 379 -27.77 -25.32 -17.25
C PHE A 379 -26.53 -25.67 -16.42
N MET A 380 -26.31 -26.94 -16.08
CA MET A 380 -25.11 -27.37 -15.35
C MET A 380 -23.83 -27.10 -16.14
N VAL A 381 -23.83 -27.36 -17.45
CA VAL A 381 -22.69 -27.03 -18.31
C VAL A 381 -22.45 -25.52 -18.32
N ALA A 382 -23.49 -24.71 -18.52
CA ALA A 382 -23.37 -23.26 -18.60
C ALA A 382 -22.91 -22.62 -17.28
N VAL A 383 -23.49 -23.01 -16.15
CA VAL A 383 -23.23 -22.39 -14.84
C VAL A 383 -22.05 -23.04 -14.14
N VAL A 384 -22.09 -24.36 -13.93
CA VAL A 384 -21.10 -25.07 -13.11
C VAL A 384 -19.76 -25.21 -13.83
N ILE A 385 -19.79 -25.52 -15.13
CA ILE A 385 -18.57 -25.70 -15.92
C ILE A 385 -18.13 -24.40 -16.59
N GLY A 386 -19.06 -23.61 -17.13
CA GLY A 386 -18.74 -22.35 -17.79
C GLY A 386 -18.48 -21.21 -16.81
N ALA A 387 -19.55 -20.69 -16.21
CA ALA A 387 -19.52 -19.45 -15.44
C ALA A 387 -18.54 -19.50 -14.25
N PHE A 388 -18.54 -20.58 -13.46
CA PHE A 388 -17.63 -20.69 -12.31
C PHE A 388 -16.15 -20.78 -12.71
N ASN A 389 -15.80 -21.51 -13.78
CA ASN A 389 -14.41 -21.62 -14.22
C ASN A 389 -13.90 -20.30 -14.81
N ILE A 390 -14.74 -19.61 -15.59
CA ILE A 390 -14.43 -18.27 -16.11
C ILE A 390 -14.24 -17.30 -14.94
N PHE A 391 -15.12 -17.35 -13.94
CA PHE A 391 -15.03 -16.50 -12.76
C PHE A 391 -13.72 -16.72 -11.99
N VAL A 392 -13.31 -17.97 -11.75
CA VAL A 392 -12.03 -18.26 -11.08
C VAL A 392 -10.83 -17.73 -11.87
N ALA A 393 -10.86 -17.86 -13.19
CA ALA A 393 -9.82 -17.31 -14.06
C ALA A 393 -9.76 -15.78 -13.98
N GLN A 394 -10.91 -15.11 -14.11
CA GLN A 394 -11.01 -13.65 -13.99
C GLN A 394 -10.55 -13.15 -12.62
N LEU A 395 -10.97 -13.81 -11.54
CA LEU A 395 -10.58 -13.49 -10.17
C LEU A 395 -9.05 -13.55 -9.98
N THR A 396 -8.41 -14.57 -10.56
CA THR A 396 -6.96 -14.76 -10.47
C THR A 396 -6.20 -13.67 -11.22
N CYS A 397 -6.64 -13.35 -12.44
CA CYS A 397 -6.05 -12.27 -13.24
C CYS A 397 -6.22 -10.91 -12.55
N ALA A 398 -7.43 -10.58 -12.10
CA ALA A 398 -7.71 -9.32 -11.41
C ALA A 398 -6.91 -9.19 -10.10
N HIS A 399 -6.78 -10.28 -9.35
CA HIS A 399 -5.94 -10.30 -8.15
C HIS A 399 -4.49 -9.96 -8.49
N GLN A 400 -3.90 -10.59 -9.51
CA GLN A 400 -2.49 -10.35 -9.88
C GLN A 400 -2.25 -8.92 -10.36
N GLU A 401 -3.16 -8.36 -11.15
CA GLU A 401 -3.04 -6.99 -11.69
C GLU A 401 -3.10 -5.92 -10.59
N ILE A 402 -3.96 -6.12 -9.60
CA ILE A 402 -4.27 -5.10 -8.59
C ILE A 402 -3.38 -5.24 -7.35
N TYR A 403 -2.78 -6.41 -7.08
CA TYR A 403 -2.07 -6.70 -5.83
C TYR A 403 -0.96 -5.70 -5.51
N ASP A 404 -0.07 -5.40 -6.46
CA ASP A 404 1.09 -4.55 -6.24
C ASP A 404 0.67 -3.11 -5.88
N SER A 405 -0.33 -2.58 -6.58
CA SER A 405 -0.94 -1.28 -6.27
C SER A 405 -1.58 -1.27 -4.88
N MET A 406 -2.26 -2.36 -4.49
CA MET A 406 -2.89 -2.46 -3.17
C MET A 406 -1.89 -2.58 -2.03
N VAL A 407 -0.70 -3.14 -2.25
CA VAL A 407 0.41 -3.06 -1.29
C VAL A 407 0.78 -1.59 -1.07
N GLY A 408 0.91 -0.78 -2.12
CA GLY A 408 1.17 0.66 -2.01
C GLY A 408 0.07 1.41 -1.24
N TYR A 409 -1.19 1.19 -1.58
CA TYR A 409 -2.31 1.78 -0.84
C TYR A 409 -2.37 1.34 0.63
N SER A 410 -1.98 0.10 0.92
CA SER A 410 -1.92 -0.39 2.30
C SER A 410 -0.87 0.33 3.14
N ILE A 411 0.25 0.74 2.52
CA ILE A 411 1.30 1.55 3.13
C ILE A 411 0.81 2.99 3.33
N LEU A 412 0.21 3.60 2.30
CA LEU A 412 -0.38 4.95 2.39
C LEU A 412 -1.41 5.04 3.51
N ARG A 413 -2.30 4.05 3.62
CA ARG A 413 -3.28 3.96 4.72
C ARG A 413 -2.59 3.91 6.08
N ARG A 414 -1.50 3.16 6.21
CA ARG A 414 -0.73 3.08 7.46
C ARG A 414 0.02 4.37 7.78
N MET A 415 0.53 5.08 6.79
CA MET A 415 1.07 6.43 6.94
C MET A 415 -0.01 7.40 7.43
N GLN A 416 -1.21 7.36 6.83
CA GLN A 416 -2.34 8.21 7.24
C GLN A 416 -2.71 7.97 8.71
N ILE A 417 -2.83 6.71 9.14
CA ILE A 417 -3.08 6.35 10.55
C ILE A 417 -1.96 6.88 11.46
N SER A 418 -0.71 6.83 11.00
CA SER A 418 0.44 7.30 11.76
C SER A 418 0.42 8.82 11.94
N ILE A 419 0.11 9.57 10.89
CA ILE A 419 -0.05 11.04 10.91
C ILE A 419 -1.19 11.43 11.85
N ASP A 420 -2.34 10.79 11.72
CA ASP A 420 -3.53 11.04 12.56
C ASP A 420 -3.24 10.78 14.04
N THR A 421 -2.55 9.68 14.32
CA THR A 421 -2.19 9.32 15.69
C THR A 421 -1.18 10.32 16.26
N MET A 422 -0.23 10.79 15.44
CA MET A 422 0.80 11.75 15.83
C MET A 422 0.21 13.07 16.34
N GLN A 423 -0.87 13.56 15.74
CA GLN A 423 -1.59 14.77 16.19
C GLN A 423 -2.12 14.66 17.63
N THR A 424 -2.30 13.44 18.14
CA THR A 424 -2.78 13.18 19.51
C THR A 424 -1.67 12.81 20.49
N LEU A 425 -0.44 12.64 20.01
CA LEU A 425 0.70 12.27 20.83
C LEU A 425 1.27 13.47 21.60
N ARG A 426 1.76 13.20 22.81
CA ARG A 426 2.47 14.21 23.61
C ARG A 426 3.88 14.39 23.06
N ARG A 427 4.33 15.65 22.89
CA ARG A 427 5.68 15.99 22.40
C ARG A 427 6.82 15.27 23.13
N ARG A 428 6.73 15.11 24.46
CA ARG A 428 7.73 14.37 25.26
C ARG A 428 7.95 12.94 24.77
N LYS A 429 6.88 12.22 24.41
CA LYS A 429 7.00 10.83 23.92
C LYS A 429 7.63 10.79 22.54
N PHE A 430 7.29 11.75 21.69
CA PHE A 430 7.91 11.87 20.36
C PHE A 430 9.41 12.14 20.49
N LYS A 431 9.82 13.10 21.33
CA LYS A 431 11.24 13.38 21.60
C LYS A 431 11.99 12.16 22.12
N GLN A 432 11.44 11.44 23.11
CA GLN A 432 12.04 10.19 23.62
C GLN A 432 12.23 9.14 22.52
N PHE A 433 11.29 9.05 21.57
CA PHE A 433 11.42 8.15 20.43
C PHE A 433 12.52 8.60 19.47
N VAL A 434 12.58 9.90 19.13
CA VAL A 434 13.67 10.45 18.29
C VAL A 434 15.03 10.20 18.94
N ASP A 435 15.15 10.48 20.24
CA ASP A 435 16.37 10.23 21.01
C ASP A 435 16.75 8.73 21.00
N SER A 436 15.77 7.81 21.02
CA SER A 436 16.00 6.37 20.97
C SER A 436 16.49 5.85 19.62
N LEU A 437 16.33 6.61 18.54
CA LEU A 437 16.84 6.24 17.22
C LEU A 437 18.33 6.51 17.06
N VAL A 438 18.92 7.31 17.97
CA VAL A 438 20.36 7.62 18.00
C VAL A 438 20.87 8.09 16.63
N MET A 439 20.08 8.92 15.94
CA MET A 439 20.38 9.37 14.56
C MET A 439 21.59 10.30 14.46
N ASP A 440 22.14 10.76 15.57
CA ASP A 440 23.32 11.63 15.58
C ASP A 440 24.64 10.83 15.60
N GLU A 441 24.59 9.51 15.85
CA GLU A 441 25.77 8.65 15.74
C GLU A 441 26.09 8.32 14.27
N PRO A 442 27.38 8.31 13.89
CA PRO A 442 27.79 7.97 12.54
C PRO A 442 27.52 6.49 12.23
N LEU A 443 26.96 6.22 11.05
CA LEU A 443 26.69 4.86 10.60
C LEU A 443 27.90 4.30 9.84
N GLU A 444 28.36 3.11 10.20
CA GLU A 444 29.47 2.46 9.50
C GLU A 444 29.07 2.04 8.07
N PHE A 445 30.01 2.14 7.13
CA PHE A 445 29.88 1.52 5.81
C PHE A 445 30.50 0.11 5.81
N GLY A 446 31.59 -0.07 6.53
CA GLY A 446 32.34 -1.32 6.64
C GLY A 446 33.08 -1.42 7.96
N GLU A 447 33.73 -2.56 8.21
CA GLU A 447 34.56 -2.72 9.40
C GLU A 447 35.70 -1.69 9.39
N GLY A 448 35.69 -0.78 10.37
CA GLY A 448 36.66 0.31 10.49
C GLY A 448 36.39 1.52 9.57
N ASP A 449 35.27 1.54 8.85
CA ASP A 449 34.88 2.63 7.96
C ASP A 449 33.66 3.39 8.52
N ILE A 450 33.95 4.41 9.34
CA ILE A 450 32.95 5.24 10.01
C ILE A 450 32.34 6.20 8.99
N GLY A 451 31.07 6.00 8.68
CA GLY A 451 30.34 6.81 7.72
C GLY A 451 29.62 8.00 8.35
N LEU A 452 28.52 8.40 7.73
CA LEU A 452 27.78 9.62 8.05
C LEU A 452 26.65 9.35 9.06
N PRO A 453 26.32 10.34 9.94
CA PRO A 453 25.15 10.27 10.80
C PRO A 453 23.86 10.58 10.02
N GLY A 454 22.73 10.64 10.72
CA GLY A 454 21.43 11.09 10.18
C GLY A 454 20.49 9.96 9.75
N GLY A 455 20.75 8.73 10.17
CA GLY A 455 19.99 7.57 9.72
C GLY A 455 19.95 6.40 10.68
N VAL A 456 19.46 5.28 10.16
CA VAL A 456 19.41 3.98 10.86
C VAL A 456 20.04 2.91 9.98
N GLN A 457 20.84 2.03 10.58
CA GLN A 457 21.47 0.90 9.90
C GLN A 457 20.69 -0.39 10.15
N ILE A 458 20.46 -1.16 9.08
CA ILE A 458 19.72 -2.43 9.13
C ILE A 458 20.43 -3.48 8.26
N MET A 459 20.38 -4.74 8.70
CA MET A 459 20.80 -5.88 7.88
C MET A 459 19.61 -6.38 7.04
N GLU A 460 19.76 -6.37 5.73
CA GLU A 460 18.76 -6.84 4.76
C GLU A 460 19.22 -8.11 4.05
N CYS A 461 18.30 -8.92 3.54
CA CYS A 461 18.69 -10.10 2.76
C CYS A 461 19.29 -9.68 1.42
N ALA A 462 20.46 -10.22 1.09
CA ALA A 462 21.21 -9.85 -0.11
C ALA A 462 20.48 -10.23 -1.42
N SER A 463 19.63 -11.26 -1.38
CA SER A 463 18.89 -11.75 -2.55
C SER A 463 17.76 -10.82 -2.99
N LEU A 464 17.23 -9.99 -2.08
CA LEU A 464 16.14 -9.07 -2.42
C LEU A 464 16.61 -8.03 -3.45
N HIS A 465 17.84 -7.52 -3.31
CA HIS A 465 18.35 -6.40 -4.09
C HIS A 465 19.85 -6.57 -4.40
N PRO A 466 20.19 -7.32 -5.46
CA PRO A 466 21.58 -7.55 -5.82
C PRO A 466 22.25 -6.22 -6.20
N GLN A 467 23.37 -5.93 -5.56
CA GLN A 467 24.20 -4.77 -5.88
C GLN A 467 25.65 -5.23 -5.94
N ASN A 468 26.24 -5.15 -7.12
CA ASN A 468 27.58 -5.69 -7.37
C ASN A 468 28.65 -4.60 -7.37
N LYS A 469 28.25 -3.32 -7.26
CA LYS A 469 29.14 -2.16 -7.33
C LYS A 469 29.03 -1.31 -6.07
N GLU A 470 30.16 -0.78 -5.63
CA GLU A 470 30.20 0.22 -4.57
C GLU A 470 29.56 1.52 -5.07
N SER A 471 28.68 2.10 -4.27
CA SER A 471 28.00 3.38 -4.57
C SER A 471 28.73 4.60 -4.03
N ILE A 472 29.75 4.40 -3.18
CA ILE A 472 30.58 5.49 -2.65
C ILE A 472 31.68 5.79 -3.67
N ILE A 473 31.79 7.06 -4.05
CA ILE A 473 32.87 7.52 -4.93
C ILE A 473 34.04 7.96 -4.05
N ARG A 474 35.14 7.20 -4.10
CA ARG A 474 36.34 7.46 -3.29
C ARG A 474 37.41 8.15 -4.12
N PHE A 475 37.93 9.27 -3.64
CA PHE A 475 39.01 10.03 -4.26
C PHE A 475 40.31 9.88 -3.45
N GLY A 476 41.43 9.65 -4.14
CA GLY A 476 42.76 9.70 -3.54
C GLY A 476 43.40 11.07 -3.73
N GLY A 477 44.02 11.64 -2.69
CA GLY A 477 44.73 12.93 -2.78
C GLY A 477 44.77 13.70 -1.46
N SER A 478 45.42 14.86 -1.47
CA SER A 478 45.32 15.86 -0.40
C SER A 478 44.10 16.74 -0.67
N THR A 479 43.37 17.10 0.39
CA THR A 479 42.06 17.73 0.29
C THR A 479 42.03 19.06 1.04
N GLU A 480 41.88 20.16 0.30
CA GLU A 480 41.53 21.48 0.84
C GLU A 480 40.11 21.84 0.37
N THR A 481 39.34 22.52 1.23
CA THR A 481 37.95 22.94 0.94
C THR A 481 37.81 23.89 -0.26
N SER A 482 38.92 24.47 -0.73
CA SER A 482 39.01 25.33 -1.91
C SER A 482 39.23 24.55 -3.22
N MET A 483 39.63 23.27 -3.15
CA MET A 483 39.93 22.47 -4.34
C MET A 483 38.65 21.89 -4.96
N GLN A 484 38.56 21.96 -6.29
CA GLN A 484 37.48 21.33 -7.04
C GLN A 484 37.65 19.81 -7.04
N TRP A 485 36.52 19.09 -7.06
CA TRP A 485 36.52 17.64 -7.25
C TRP A 485 37.24 17.26 -8.56
N PRO A 486 38.06 16.19 -8.56
CA PRO A 486 38.66 15.69 -9.79
C PRO A 486 37.57 15.35 -10.82
N LYS A 487 37.79 15.71 -12.09
CA LYS A 487 36.85 15.40 -13.18
C LYS A 487 36.63 13.88 -13.30
N GLU A 488 35.40 13.46 -13.58
CA GLU A 488 35.00 12.04 -13.67
C GLU A 488 35.74 11.24 -14.75
N GLU A 489 36.34 11.88 -15.76
CA GLU A 489 37.28 11.24 -16.69
C GLU A 489 38.48 10.58 -15.96
N ALA A 490 38.82 11.07 -14.75
CA ALA A 490 39.82 10.45 -13.88
C ALA A 490 39.30 9.22 -13.10
N LEU A 491 37.97 9.03 -13.01
CA LEU A 491 37.32 7.87 -12.40
C LEU A 491 37.11 6.73 -13.41
N GLU A 492 36.87 7.02 -14.69
CA GLU A 492 36.93 5.98 -15.75
C GLU A 492 38.30 5.29 -15.80
N ILE A 493 39.37 6.05 -15.49
CA ILE A 493 40.74 5.56 -15.33
C ILE A 493 40.88 4.56 -14.16
N ALA A 494 39.95 4.55 -13.20
CA ALA A 494 39.91 3.67 -12.04
C ALA A 494 38.91 2.50 -12.15
N SER A 495 38.11 2.42 -13.22
CA SER A 495 37.24 1.27 -13.47
C SER A 495 38.06 -0.01 -13.70
N GLU A 496 37.59 -1.16 -13.19
CA GLU A 496 38.27 -2.46 -13.41
C GLU A 496 38.47 -2.75 -14.90
N ASP A 497 37.52 -2.36 -15.76
CA ASP A 497 37.62 -2.52 -17.20
C ASP A 497 38.78 -1.70 -17.80
N ALA A 498 38.94 -0.43 -17.44
CA ALA A 498 40.07 0.38 -17.90
C ALA A 498 41.42 -0.11 -17.32
N ARG A 499 41.39 -0.71 -16.13
CA ARG A 499 42.57 -1.30 -15.47
C ARG A 499 42.97 -2.64 -16.14
N LEU A 500 41.99 -3.46 -16.51
CA LEU A 500 42.12 -4.65 -17.36
C LEU A 500 42.66 -4.27 -18.72
N ASP A 501 42.12 -3.23 -19.34
CA ASP A 501 42.56 -2.73 -20.65
C ASP A 501 44.02 -2.26 -20.64
N ARG A 502 44.45 -1.63 -19.53
CA ARG A 502 45.86 -1.26 -19.31
C ARG A 502 46.76 -2.47 -19.06
N LEU A 503 46.27 -3.50 -18.34
CA LEU A 503 47.00 -4.75 -18.14
C LEU A 503 47.17 -5.51 -19.45
N VAL A 504 46.10 -5.61 -20.25
CA VAL A 504 46.13 -6.19 -21.60
C VAL A 504 47.10 -5.42 -22.49
N LYS A 505 47.03 -4.08 -22.54
CA LYS A 505 47.99 -3.25 -23.30
C LYS A 505 49.44 -3.40 -22.82
N LYS A 506 49.67 -3.62 -21.52
CA LYS A 506 51.01 -3.92 -20.97
C LYS A 506 51.47 -5.33 -21.32
N PHE A 507 50.56 -6.30 -21.34
CA PHE A 507 50.83 -7.68 -21.74
C PHE A 507 51.18 -7.75 -23.23
N ASP A 508 50.41 -7.08 -24.09
CA ASP A 508 50.69 -6.96 -25.53
C ASP A 508 52.02 -6.26 -25.81
N LYS A 509 52.32 -5.17 -25.10
CA LYS A 509 53.64 -4.53 -25.19
C LYS A 509 54.77 -5.46 -24.74
N SER A 510 54.53 -6.33 -23.77
CA SER A 510 55.50 -7.29 -23.29
C SER A 510 55.70 -8.44 -24.29
N LEU A 511 54.62 -8.96 -24.88
CA LEU A 511 54.66 -9.94 -25.97
C LEU A 511 55.35 -9.39 -27.21
N LEU A 512 55.10 -8.14 -27.58
CA LEU A 512 55.78 -7.48 -28.69
C LEU A 512 57.28 -7.27 -28.42
N ARG A 513 57.68 -7.01 -27.17
CA ARG A 513 59.10 -6.97 -26.78
C ARG A 513 59.73 -8.35 -26.85
N ILE A 514 59.04 -9.38 -26.37
CA ILE A 514 59.50 -10.77 -26.44
C ILE A 514 59.65 -11.21 -27.91
N SER A 515 58.67 -10.92 -28.77
CA SER A 515 58.75 -11.27 -30.20
C SER A 515 59.88 -10.50 -30.90
N LYS A 516 60.08 -9.22 -30.59
CA LYS A 516 61.23 -8.44 -31.08
C LYS A 516 62.56 -8.99 -30.57
N MET A 517 62.63 -9.44 -29.32
CA MET A 517 63.84 -10.09 -28.77
C MET A 517 64.11 -11.45 -29.41
N MET A 518 63.09 -12.27 -29.65
CA MET A 518 63.22 -13.55 -30.36
C MET A 518 63.65 -13.35 -31.81
N LYS A 519 63.11 -12.33 -32.49
CA LYS A 519 63.51 -11.96 -33.86
C LYS A 519 64.94 -11.42 -33.94
N LYS A 520 65.41 -10.72 -32.90
CA LYS A 520 66.79 -10.19 -32.81
C LYS A 520 67.82 -11.25 -32.37
N ARG A 521 67.39 -12.34 -31.72
CA ARG A 521 68.24 -13.48 -31.32
C ARG A 521 68.35 -14.57 -32.38
N GLY A 522 67.86 -14.36 -33.60
CA GLY A 522 68.15 -15.24 -34.73
C GLY A 522 67.54 -16.64 -34.64
N PHE A 523 66.46 -16.84 -33.89
CA PHE A 523 65.70 -18.09 -33.94
C PHE A 523 64.78 -18.07 -35.16
N SER A 524 65.38 -18.29 -36.33
CA SER A 524 64.70 -18.53 -37.60
C SER A 524 64.63 -20.03 -37.85
N SER A 525 63.77 -20.72 -37.11
CA SER A 525 63.19 -22.03 -37.49
C SER A 525 62.15 -22.41 -36.45
N TYR A 526 61.01 -22.95 -36.89
CA TYR A 526 59.83 -23.36 -36.11
C TYR A 526 58.92 -22.25 -35.57
N THR A 527 58.04 -21.74 -36.43
CA THR A 527 56.60 -21.51 -36.15
C THR A 527 55.88 -20.90 -37.38
N SER A 528 56.03 -21.56 -38.53
CA SER A 528 55.15 -21.35 -39.68
C SER A 528 53.89 -22.22 -39.52
N ALA A 529 52.97 -21.85 -38.61
CA ALA A 529 51.69 -22.58 -38.48
C ALA A 529 50.50 -21.81 -37.84
N VAL A 530 50.66 -20.59 -37.31
CA VAL A 530 49.56 -19.93 -36.56
C VAL A 530 49.11 -18.58 -37.15
N THR A 531 49.77 -18.08 -38.20
CA THR A 531 49.47 -16.76 -38.79
C THR A 531 48.42 -16.75 -39.91
N SER A 532 47.74 -17.86 -40.20
CA SER A 532 46.76 -17.94 -41.31
C SER A 532 45.28 -17.75 -40.93
N ARG A 533 44.93 -17.38 -39.69
CA ARG A 533 43.51 -17.33 -39.27
C ARG A 533 42.96 -16.07 -38.61
N MET A 534 43.65 -14.92 -38.62
CA MET A 534 43.08 -13.66 -38.12
C MET A 534 43.23 -12.46 -39.09
N GLY A 535 43.42 -12.73 -40.38
CA GLY A 535 43.46 -11.73 -41.43
C GLY A 535 42.10 -11.52 -42.08
N ALA A 536 41.07 -11.14 -41.31
CA ALA A 536 39.84 -10.58 -41.87
C ALA A 536 39.20 -9.65 -40.83
N SER A 537 38.94 -8.42 -41.27
CA SER A 537 38.31 -7.33 -40.51
C SER A 537 39.25 -6.48 -39.65
N ALA A 538 39.93 -5.51 -40.28
CA ALA A 538 40.05 -4.13 -39.77
C ALA A 538 41.03 -3.30 -40.62
N THR A 539 40.50 -2.54 -41.57
CA THR A 539 41.03 -1.26 -42.11
C THR A 539 39.94 -0.79 -43.07
N LYS A 540 39.39 0.42 -43.04
CA LYS A 540 39.89 1.79 -42.83
C LYS A 540 38.60 2.67 -42.93
N THR A 541 38.46 3.91 -42.48
CA THR A 541 39.40 5.03 -42.47
C THR A 541 38.76 6.18 -41.68
N SER A 542 39.61 6.96 -41.00
CA SER A 542 39.34 8.33 -40.58
C SER A 542 40.04 9.30 -41.56
N THR A 543 39.45 10.50 -41.68
CA THR A 543 40.06 11.84 -41.70
C THR A 543 40.04 12.74 -42.95
N LYS A 544 39.52 13.96 -42.69
CA LYS A 544 39.95 15.33 -43.08
C LYS A 544 39.27 16.11 -44.23
N LEU A 545 38.44 17.08 -43.78
CA LEU A 545 38.56 18.56 -43.88
C LEU A 545 38.35 19.33 -45.22
N SER A 546 37.23 20.08 -45.24
CA SER A 546 36.97 21.46 -45.74
C SER A 546 37.33 21.90 -47.18
N SER A 547 36.32 22.35 -47.94
CA SER A 547 36.12 23.76 -48.39
C SER A 547 34.88 23.89 -49.31
N ALA A 548 34.13 24.98 -49.13
CA ALA A 548 32.95 25.45 -49.91
C ALA A 548 33.42 26.17 -51.22
N PRO A 549 32.58 26.75 -52.14
CA PRO A 549 31.17 27.17 -51.95
C PRO A 549 30.19 27.10 -53.17
N ASP A 550 28.97 27.59 -52.90
CA ASP A 550 27.95 28.23 -53.76
C ASP A 550 27.04 27.46 -54.75
N GLY A 551 25.73 27.70 -54.60
CA GLY A 551 24.72 27.54 -55.66
C GLY A 551 23.34 27.01 -55.25
N GLU A 552 22.48 27.84 -54.65
CA GLU A 552 21.01 27.71 -54.55
C GLU A 552 20.30 27.89 -55.93
N PRO A 553 18.95 27.79 -56.06
CA PRO A 553 17.98 26.86 -55.47
C PRO A 553 16.92 26.38 -56.52
N THR A 554 16.00 25.46 -56.17
CA THR A 554 14.55 25.56 -56.49
C THR A 554 13.68 24.38 -55.96
N SER A 555 12.68 24.78 -55.15
CA SER A 555 11.26 24.39 -55.12
C SER A 555 10.74 22.94 -54.99
N GLY A 556 9.79 22.78 -54.04
CA GLY A 556 8.56 21.96 -54.15
C GLY A 556 8.56 20.71 -53.26
N ALA A 557 7.89 20.63 -52.10
CA ALA A 557 6.46 20.74 -51.76
C ALA A 557 5.86 19.39 -51.34
N SER A 558 5.20 19.40 -50.17
CA SER A 558 4.06 18.58 -49.71
C SER A 558 4.25 17.12 -49.29
N GLY A 559 3.60 16.75 -48.18
CA GLY A 559 3.33 15.35 -47.82
C GLY A 559 3.14 15.05 -46.33
N ALA A 560 2.22 15.72 -45.65
CA ALA A 560 1.71 15.32 -44.32
C ALA A 560 0.58 14.30 -44.48
N ALA A 561 0.54 13.26 -43.64
CA ALA A 561 -0.59 12.34 -43.54
C ALA A 561 -0.99 12.12 -42.07
N SER A 562 -2.15 12.67 -41.73
CA SER A 562 -2.96 12.33 -40.55
C SER A 562 -3.89 11.17 -40.90
N TYR A 563 -4.18 10.28 -39.95
CA TYR A 563 -5.29 9.34 -40.05
C TYR A 563 -6.29 9.60 -38.92
N THR A 564 -7.51 9.96 -39.32
CA THR A 564 -8.72 10.06 -38.51
C THR A 564 -9.63 8.86 -38.78
N SER A 565 -10.25 8.36 -37.70
CA SER A 565 -11.59 7.76 -37.57
C SER A 565 -12.40 7.36 -38.80
N GLU A 566 -13.02 6.16 -38.74
CA GLU A 566 -14.46 5.96 -39.01
C GLU A 566 -14.92 4.52 -38.66
N GLU A 567 -16.00 4.43 -37.87
CA GLU A 567 -16.93 3.28 -37.80
C GLU A 567 -17.80 3.25 -39.07
N PRO A 568 -18.49 2.13 -39.39
CA PRO A 568 -19.92 2.11 -39.06
C PRO A 568 -20.55 0.73 -38.74
N ASN A 569 -21.56 0.77 -37.85
CA ASN A 569 -22.83 0.02 -37.75
C ASN A 569 -23.15 -0.54 -36.35
#